data_AF-A0A6J8AP07-F1
#
_entry.id   AF-A0A6J8AP07-F1
#
_cell.length_a   1.000
_cell.length_b   1.000
_cell.length_c   1.000
_cell.angle_alpha   90.00
_cell.angle_beta   90.00
_cell.angle_gamma   90.00
#
_symmetry.space_group_name_H-M   'P 1'
#
loop_
_entity.id
_entity.type
_entity.pdbx_description
1 polymer ?
#
loop_
_entity_poly.entity_id
_entity_poly.type
_entity_poly.pdbx_seq_one_letter_code
_entity_poly.pdbx_strand_id
1 'polypeptide(L)'
;MAESDKEKTSIVTTKGLFQFKVMPFGLCNAGACFERLMEKKFLGHVVSEEGVATNPDKIAAIKEWPTPRTVHEVRSFIGTCSYYRRYIRGFSDIARPLHKLTEKGDRFQWTLECQQALDTLKECLISAPILGYPNISKPFILDTDVSGYGIGTV
;
A
#
# COMPACT_ATOMS: atom_id res chain seq x y z
N MET A 1 17.22 -7.07 16.15
CA MET A 1 18.43 -7.59 16.81
C MET A 1 18.04 -8.88 17.50
N ALA A 2 18.74 -9.99 17.23
CA ALA A 2 18.42 -11.26 17.87
C ALA A 2 18.67 -11.17 19.38
N GLU A 3 17.88 -11.89 20.20
CA GLU A 3 17.99 -11.83 21.66
C GLU A 3 19.39 -12.22 22.14
N SER A 4 19.97 -13.25 21.50
CA SER A 4 21.33 -13.76 21.75
C SER A 4 22.45 -12.79 21.43
N ASP A 5 22.19 -11.74 20.64
CA ASP A 5 23.21 -10.79 20.20
C ASP A 5 23.16 -9.46 20.97
N LYS A 6 22.15 -9.25 21.83
CA LYS A 6 21.99 -7.97 22.55
C LYS A 6 23.14 -7.72 23.52
N GLU A 7 23.61 -8.75 24.21
CA GLU A 7 24.75 -8.67 25.14
C GLU A 7 26.04 -8.19 24.48
N LYS A 8 26.24 -8.51 23.18
CA LYS A 8 27.38 -8.08 22.37
C LYS A 8 27.38 -6.58 22.05
N THR A 9 26.26 -5.91 22.30
CA THR A 9 26.10 -4.46 22.11
C THR A 9 26.17 -3.68 23.42
N SER A 10 26.66 -4.33 24.49
CA SER A 10 26.78 -3.68 25.78
C SER A 10 27.78 -2.53 25.76
N ILE A 11 27.41 -1.44 26.43
CA ILE A 11 28.23 -0.24 26.61
C ILE A 11 28.38 0.03 28.10
N VAL A 12 29.59 0.43 28.50
CA VAL A 12 29.90 0.83 29.87
C VAL A 12 29.86 2.35 29.95
N THR A 13 29.08 2.87 30.89
CA THR A 13 29.03 4.29 31.23
C THR A 13 29.41 4.48 32.69
N THR A 14 29.64 5.73 33.11
CA THR A 14 29.84 6.06 34.52
C THR A 14 28.64 5.70 35.41
N LYS A 15 27.46 5.47 34.82
CA LYS A 15 26.21 5.12 35.50
C LYS A 15 25.87 3.63 35.44
N GLY A 16 26.71 2.81 34.82
CA GLY A 16 26.50 1.35 34.75
C GLY A 16 26.60 0.78 33.35
N LEU A 17 26.26 -0.51 33.25
CA LEU A 17 26.25 -1.31 32.03
C LEU A 17 24.86 -1.25 31.37
N PHE A 18 24.83 -0.88 30.10
CA PHE A 18 23.61 -0.81 29.30
C PHE A 18 23.77 -1.63 28.03
N GLN A 19 22.68 -2.16 27.49
CA GLN A 19 22.67 -2.85 26.18
C GLN A 19 21.59 -2.27 25.30
N PHE A 20 21.80 -2.29 23.98
CA PHE A 20 20.80 -1.81 23.05
C PHE A 20 19.68 -2.84 22.88
N LYS A 21 18.42 -2.36 22.87
CA LYS A 21 17.24 -3.21 22.59
C LYS A 21 16.95 -3.33 21.09
N VAL A 22 17.36 -2.33 20.33
CA VAL A 22 17.24 -2.23 18.87
C VAL A 22 18.64 -2.08 18.27
N MET A 23 18.77 -2.20 16.95
CA MET A 23 20.07 -2.12 16.29
C MET A 23 20.69 -0.71 16.45
N PRO A 24 21.86 -0.56 17.09
CA PRO A 24 22.53 0.73 17.21
C PRO A 24 23.27 1.12 15.92
N PHE A 25 23.53 2.42 15.75
CA PHE A 25 24.42 2.94 14.71
C PHE A 25 25.87 2.48 14.96
N GLY A 26 26.62 2.21 13.89
CA GLY A 26 28.05 1.89 13.95
C GLY A 26 28.42 0.40 13.95
N LEU A 27 27.44 -0.53 13.97
CA LEU A 27 27.73 -1.95 13.73
C LEU A 27 28.01 -2.19 12.23
N CYS A 28 29.04 -2.97 11.91
CA CYS A 28 29.47 -3.22 10.53
C CYS A 28 28.35 -3.74 9.61
N ASN A 29 27.42 -4.53 10.14
CA ASN A 29 26.29 -5.09 9.39
C ASN A 29 24.97 -4.34 9.61
N ALA A 30 24.96 -3.24 10.36
CA ALA A 30 23.72 -2.50 10.61
C ALA A 30 23.16 -1.89 9.32
N GLY A 31 24.03 -1.37 8.45
CA GLY A 31 23.64 -0.85 7.13
C GLY A 31 22.97 -1.91 6.28
N ALA A 32 23.62 -3.06 6.07
CA ALA A 32 23.08 -4.17 5.28
C ALA A 32 21.78 -4.74 5.88
N CYS A 33 21.65 -4.79 7.20
CA CYS A 33 20.43 -5.26 7.85
C CYS A 33 19.27 -4.27 7.70
N PHE A 34 19.57 -2.96 7.76
CA PHE A 34 18.59 -1.90 7.51
C PHE A 34 18.15 -1.89 6.04
N GLU A 35 19.08 -1.99 5.09
CA GLU A 35 18.82 -2.07 3.66
C GLU A 35 17.90 -3.26 3.33
N ARG A 36 18.22 -4.46 3.83
CA ARG A 36 17.36 -5.66 3.68
C ARG A 36 15.98 -5.52 4.32
N LEU A 37 15.84 -4.66 5.35
CA LEU A 37 14.54 -4.36 5.95
C LEU A 37 13.73 -3.42 5.06
N MET A 38 14.39 -2.43 4.45
CA MET A 38 13.79 -1.52 3.48
C MET A 38 13.37 -2.24 2.20
N GLU A 39 14.18 -3.19 1.74
CA GLU A 39 13.89 -4.04 0.59
C GLU A 39 12.60 -4.87 0.79
N LYS A 40 12.30 -5.22 2.05
CA LYS A 40 11.12 -6.02 2.38
C LYS A 40 9.85 -5.19 2.53
N LYS A 41 9.88 -4.08 3.26
CA LYS A 41 8.68 -3.28 3.56
C LYS A 41 9.04 -1.81 3.81
N PHE A 42 8.61 -0.93 2.90
CA PHE A 42 8.74 0.51 3.05
C PHE A 42 7.40 1.21 2.79
N LEU A 43 6.90 1.97 3.77
CA LEU A 43 5.65 2.75 3.69
C LEU A 43 4.41 1.97 3.20
N GLY A 44 4.33 0.65 3.41
CA GLY A 44 3.21 -0.17 2.93
C GLY A 44 3.40 -0.72 1.51
N HIS A 45 4.60 -0.58 0.96
CA HIS A 45 5.05 -1.19 -0.30
C HIS A 45 6.21 -2.16 -0.06
N VAL A 46 6.42 -3.07 -1.00
CA VAL A 46 7.64 -3.89 -1.10
C VAL A 46 8.51 -3.24 -2.17
N VAL A 47 9.76 -2.94 -1.85
CA VAL A 47 10.68 -2.20 -2.73
C VAL A 47 11.81 -3.15 -3.10
N SER A 48 11.80 -3.69 -4.32
CA SER A 48 12.82 -4.61 -4.81
C SER A 48 13.62 -3.98 -5.95
N GLU A 49 14.64 -4.67 -6.45
CA GLU A 49 15.37 -4.26 -7.67
C GLU A 49 14.46 -4.15 -8.90
N GLU A 50 13.40 -4.96 -8.95
CA GLU A 50 12.44 -5.01 -10.06
C GLU A 50 11.46 -3.82 -10.04
N GLY A 51 11.27 -3.18 -8.88
CA GLY A 51 10.40 -2.02 -8.72
C GLY A 51 9.69 -1.96 -7.38
N VAL A 52 8.55 -1.26 -7.38
CA VAL A 52 7.70 -1.07 -6.21
C VAL A 52 6.43 -1.91 -6.37
N ALA A 53 6.19 -2.80 -5.42
CA ALA A 53 5.00 -3.64 -5.37
C ALA A 53 4.11 -3.27 -4.16
N THR A 54 2.87 -3.75 -4.19
CA THR A 54 1.94 -3.65 -3.06
C THR A 54 2.36 -4.62 -1.94
N ASN A 55 2.21 -4.22 -0.68
CA ASN A 55 2.54 -5.11 0.44
C ASN A 55 1.55 -6.28 0.52
N PRO A 56 2.00 -7.54 0.49
CA PRO A 56 1.11 -8.71 0.53
C PRO A 56 0.22 -8.75 1.77
N ASP A 57 0.67 -8.24 2.92
CA ASP A 57 -0.17 -8.17 4.13
C ASP A 57 -1.37 -7.23 3.92
N LYS A 58 -1.17 -6.14 3.19
CA LYS A 58 -2.23 -5.16 2.88
C LYS A 58 -3.16 -5.70 1.79
N ILE A 59 -2.63 -6.42 0.81
CA ILE A 59 -3.44 -7.12 -0.20
C ILE A 59 -4.30 -8.19 0.45
N ALA A 60 -3.75 -8.97 1.40
CA ALA A 60 -4.50 -9.99 2.13
C ALA A 60 -5.68 -9.38 2.90
N ALA A 61 -5.47 -8.25 3.58
CA ALA A 61 -6.54 -7.53 4.25
C ALA A 61 -7.62 -7.02 3.29
N ILE A 62 -7.25 -6.60 2.07
CA ILE A 62 -8.20 -6.16 1.04
C ILE A 62 -8.97 -7.35 0.44
N LYS A 63 -8.31 -8.49 0.25
CA LYS A 63 -8.93 -9.73 -0.23
C LYS A 63 -10.06 -10.18 0.70
N GLU A 64 -9.77 -10.20 2.01
CA GLU A 64 -10.71 -10.63 3.05
C GLU A 64 -11.70 -9.53 3.49
N TRP A 65 -11.64 -8.35 2.86
CA TRP A 65 -12.48 -7.21 3.26
C TRP A 65 -13.97 -7.55 3.16
N PRO A 66 -14.77 -7.41 4.23
CA PRO A 66 -16.19 -7.78 4.21
C PRO A 66 -17.00 -6.82 3.34
N THR A 67 -18.14 -7.27 2.82
CA THR A 67 -19.06 -6.40 2.08
C THR A 67 -19.53 -5.24 2.97
N PRO A 68 -19.22 -3.97 2.61
CA PRO A 68 -19.61 -2.80 3.40
C PRO A 68 -21.12 -2.69 3.57
N ARG A 69 -21.56 -2.42 4.80
CA ARG A 69 -22.98 -2.20 5.13
C ARG A 69 -23.28 -0.75 5.50
N THR A 70 -22.25 0.07 5.64
CA THR A 70 -22.37 1.47 6.03
C THR A 70 -21.57 2.39 5.11
N VAL A 71 -22.02 3.64 4.99
CA VAL A 71 -21.31 4.69 4.24
C VAL A 71 -19.88 4.87 4.75
N HIS A 72 -19.66 4.71 6.05
CA HIS A 72 -18.32 4.83 6.66
C HIS A 72 -17.38 3.71 6.18
N GLU A 73 -17.85 2.47 6.17
CA GLU A 73 -17.09 1.32 5.66
C GLU A 73 -16.76 1.47 4.18
N VAL A 74 -17.72 1.96 3.36
CA VAL A 74 -17.48 2.23 1.94
C VAL A 74 -16.40 3.29 1.76
N ARG A 75 -16.44 4.40 2.52
CA ARG A 75 -15.40 5.44 2.47
C ARG A 75 -14.03 4.90 2.89
N SER A 76 -13.98 4.06 3.92
CA SER A 76 -12.75 3.41 4.37
C SER A 76 -12.15 2.50 3.29
N PHE A 77 -13.00 1.70 2.64
CA PHE A 77 -12.59 0.84 1.52
C PHE A 77 -12.08 1.64 0.32
N ILE A 78 -12.85 2.64 -0.13
CA ILE A 78 -12.45 3.53 -1.25
C ILE A 78 -11.12 4.23 -0.94
N GLY A 79 -10.96 4.75 0.28
CA GLY A 79 -9.72 5.41 0.70
C GLY A 79 -8.52 4.46 0.64
N THR A 80 -8.70 3.22 1.10
CA THR A 80 -7.67 2.18 1.04
C THR A 80 -7.31 1.82 -0.40
N CYS A 81 -8.31 1.65 -1.27
CA CYS A 81 -8.05 1.35 -2.68
C CYS A 81 -7.41 2.53 -3.42
N SER A 82 -7.82 3.76 -3.09
CA SER A 82 -7.27 5.00 -3.67
C SER A 82 -5.78 5.16 -3.39
N TYR A 83 -5.31 4.74 -2.21
CA TYR A 83 -3.88 4.70 -1.89
C TYR A 83 -3.07 3.86 -2.89
N TYR A 84 -3.67 2.77 -3.39
CA TYR A 84 -3.09 1.87 -4.39
C TYR A 84 -3.61 2.12 -5.82
N ARG A 85 -4.27 3.25 -6.09
CA ARG A 85 -4.88 3.54 -7.41
C ARG A 85 -3.91 3.45 -8.58
N ARG A 86 -2.61 3.66 -8.34
CA ARG A 86 -1.56 3.57 -9.36
C ARG A 86 -1.46 2.20 -10.04
N TYR A 87 -1.95 1.16 -9.38
CA TYR A 87 -1.98 -0.22 -9.89
C TYR A 87 -3.32 -0.56 -10.57
N ILE A 88 -4.31 0.34 -10.51
CA ILE A 88 -5.67 0.11 -10.99
C ILE A 88 -5.95 1.06 -12.16
N ARG A 89 -5.96 0.52 -13.38
CA ARG A 89 -6.35 1.29 -14.56
C ARG A 89 -7.85 1.61 -14.49
N GLY A 90 -8.22 2.87 -14.73
CA GLY A 90 -9.63 3.28 -14.72
C GLY A 90 -10.29 3.24 -13.33
N PHE A 91 -9.51 3.44 -12.25
CA PHE A 91 -10.02 3.39 -10.87
C PHE A 91 -11.31 4.21 -10.68
N SER A 92 -11.35 5.44 -11.22
CA SER A 92 -12.48 6.36 -11.08
C SER A 92 -13.78 5.77 -11.63
N ASP A 93 -13.72 5.08 -12.77
CA ASP A 93 -14.89 4.50 -13.43
C ASP A 93 -15.38 3.27 -12.67
N ILE A 94 -14.46 2.42 -12.19
CA ILE A 94 -14.79 1.21 -11.41
C ILE A 94 -15.36 1.60 -10.04
N ALA A 95 -14.78 2.61 -9.36
CA ALA A 95 -15.21 3.04 -8.03
C ALA A 95 -16.49 3.90 -8.05
N ARG A 96 -16.99 4.29 -9.23
CA ARG A 96 -18.16 5.16 -9.40
C ARG A 96 -19.41 4.74 -8.60
N PRO A 97 -19.91 3.49 -8.69
CA PRO A 97 -21.08 3.07 -7.91
C PRO A 97 -20.82 3.15 -6.40
N LEU A 98 -19.59 2.90 -5.95
CA LEU A 98 -19.21 3.02 -4.54
C LEU A 98 -19.16 4.49 -4.09
N HIS A 99 -18.68 5.41 -4.94
CA HIS A 99 -18.72 6.84 -4.65
C HIS A 99 -20.16 7.36 -4.51
N LYS A 100 -21.08 6.90 -5.35
CA LYS A 100 -22.51 7.26 -5.26
C LYS A 100 -23.13 6.89 -3.90
N LEU A 101 -22.73 5.75 -3.32
CA LEU A 101 -23.16 5.35 -1.96
C LEU A 101 -22.68 6.30 -0.86
N THR A 102 -21.68 7.14 -1.14
CA THR A 102 -21.10 8.07 -0.17
C THR A 102 -21.60 9.50 -0.30
N GLU A 103 -22.40 9.79 -1.32
CA GLU A 103 -23.02 11.10 -1.55
C GLU A 103 -24.11 11.40 -0.50
N LYS A 104 -24.34 12.69 -0.24
CA LYS A 104 -25.35 13.12 0.75
C LYS A 104 -26.73 13.14 0.09
N GLY A 105 -27.72 12.54 0.73
CA GLY A 105 -29.13 12.67 0.35
C GLY A 105 -29.82 11.36 -0.06
N ASP A 106 -29.05 10.32 -0.38
CA ASP A 106 -29.60 9.02 -0.76
C ASP A 106 -29.61 8.00 0.39
N ARG A 107 -30.58 7.07 0.34
CA ARG A 107 -30.60 5.91 1.24
C ARG A 107 -29.50 4.95 0.83
N PHE A 108 -28.73 4.46 1.80
CA PHE A 108 -27.73 3.42 1.55
C PHE A 108 -28.40 2.15 1.00
N GLN A 109 -28.14 1.84 -0.26
CA GLN A 109 -28.65 0.66 -0.95
C GLN A 109 -27.51 -0.05 -1.67
N TRP A 110 -27.11 -1.20 -1.16
CA TRP A 110 -26.08 -2.01 -1.79
C TRP A 110 -26.64 -2.72 -3.03
N THR A 111 -26.25 -2.26 -4.23
CA THR A 111 -26.70 -2.84 -5.50
C THR A 111 -25.73 -3.90 -6.02
N LEU A 112 -26.14 -4.66 -7.03
CA LEU A 112 -25.27 -5.61 -7.72
C LEU A 112 -24.05 -4.90 -8.35
N GLU A 113 -24.24 -3.70 -8.90
CA GLU A 113 -23.16 -2.87 -9.45
C GLU A 113 -22.10 -2.51 -8.39
N CYS A 114 -22.54 -2.24 -7.15
CA CYS A 114 -21.62 -1.97 -6.04
C CYS A 114 -20.80 -3.21 -5.67
N GLN A 115 -21.42 -4.39 -5.70
CA GLN A 115 -20.74 -5.65 -5.46
C GLN A 115 -19.72 -5.95 -6.55
N GLN A 116 -20.11 -5.80 -7.82
CA GLN A 116 -19.21 -5.97 -8.97
C GLN A 116 -18.02 -5.01 -8.91
N ALA A 117 -18.24 -3.74 -8.56
CA ALA A 117 -17.17 -2.76 -8.39
C ALA A 117 -16.20 -3.14 -7.26
N LEU A 118 -16.72 -3.61 -6.12
CA LEU A 118 -15.91 -4.07 -5.00
C LEU A 118 -15.05 -5.27 -5.38
N ASP A 119 -15.62 -6.26 -6.06
CA ASP A 119 -14.90 -7.46 -6.47
C ASP A 119 -13.85 -7.15 -7.55
N THR A 120 -14.18 -6.30 -8.53
CA THR A 120 -13.23 -5.83 -9.55
C THR A 120 -12.04 -5.10 -8.92
N LEU A 121 -12.29 -4.20 -7.96
CA LEU A 121 -11.20 -3.48 -7.27
C LEU A 121 -10.30 -4.43 -6.47
N LYS A 122 -10.88 -5.44 -5.81
CA LYS A 122 -10.10 -6.48 -5.12
C LYS A 122 -9.24 -7.27 -6.11
N GLU A 123 -9.81 -7.70 -7.23
CA GLU A 123 -9.07 -8.45 -8.25
C GLU A 123 -7.92 -7.64 -8.85
N CYS A 124 -8.13 -6.37 -9.19
CA CYS A 124 -7.07 -5.49 -9.69
C CYS A 124 -5.93 -5.32 -8.68
N LEU A 125 -6.22 -5.25 -7.38
CA LEU A 125 -5.21 -5.10 -6.33
C LEU A 125 -4.47 -6.41 -6.02
N ILE A 126 -5.12 -7.56 -6.20
CA ILE A 126 -4.51 -8.88 -6.03
C ILE A 126 -3.60 -9.22 -7.21
N SER A 127 -4.00 -8.84 -8.41
CA SER A 127 -3.23 -9.04 -9.66
C SER A 127 -2.26 -7.90 -9.97
N ALA A 128 -2.13 -6.92 -9.07
CA ALA A 128 -1.35 -5.71 -9.29
C ALA A 128 0.09 -6.03 -9.72
N PRO A 129 0.56 -5.51 -10.86
CA PRO A 129 1.93 -5.73 -11.32
C PRO A 129 2.93 -4.93 -10.48
N ILE A 130 4.20 -5.34 -10.53
CA ILE A 130 5.32 -4.56 -9.97
C ILE A 130 5.46 -3.28 -10.81
N LEU A 131 5.44 -2.12 -10.14
CA LEU A 131 5.67 -0.84 -10.80
C LEU A 131 7.18 -0.61 -10.92
N GLY A 132 7.71 -0.77 -12.13
CA GLY A 132 9.14 -0.55 -12.39
C GLY A 132 9.59 0.89 -12.09
N TYR A 133 10.88 1.06 -11.81
CA TYR A 133 11.45 2.39 -11.56
C TYR A 133 11.43 3.27 -12.81
N PRO A 134 11.22 4.59 -12.66
CA PRO A 134 11.27 5.51 -13.78
C PRO A 134 12.68 5.52 -14.39
N ASN A 135 12.78 5.21 -15.68
CA ASN A 135 14.04 5.30 -16.42
C ASN A 135 14.19 6.72 -16.97
N ILE A 136 15.00 7.54 -16.31
CA ILE A 136 15.21 8.96 -16.64
C ILE A 136 15.84 9.13 -18.04
N SER A 137 16.52 8.10 -18.55
CA SER A 137 17.14 8.12 -19.88
C SER A 137 16.15 7.85 -21.02
N LYS A 138 14.88 7.53 -20.73
CA LYS A 138 13.83 7.29 -21.73
C LYS A 138 12.77 8.39 -21.67
N PRO A 139 12.10 8.71 -22.80
CA PRO A 139 10.97 9.62 -22.77
C PRO A 139 9.82 9.03 -21.95
N PHE A 140 9.18 9.86 -21.13
CA PHE A 140 7.95 9.52 -20.42
C PHE A 140 6.76 9.74 -21.35
N ILE A 141 5.86 8.75 -21.43
CA ILE A 141 4.60 8.85 -22.16
C ILE A 141 3.51 8.99 -21.11
N LEU A 142 2.65 10.01 -21.28
CA LEU A 142 1.53 10.29 -20.39
C LEU A 142 0.25 10.10 -21.19
N ASP A 143 -0.52 9.07 -20.84
CA ASP A 143 -1.82 8.81 -21.46
C ASP A 143 -2.91 9.39 -20.56
N THR A 144 -3.61 10.41 -21.05
CA THR A 144 -4.73 11.05 -20.34
C THR A 144 -6.04 10.75 -21.03
N ASP A 145 -7.03 10.31 -20.26
CA ASP A 145 -8.41 10.12 -20.73
C ASP A 145 -9.38 10.90 -19.83
N VAL A 146 -10.40 11.50 -20.42
CA VAL A 146 -11.40 12.31 -19.72
C VAL A 146 -12.80 11.94 -20.19
N SER A 147 -13.69 11.70 -19.24
CA SER A 147 -15.12 11.48 -19.47
C SER A 147 -15.93 12.54 -18.74
N GLY A 148 -17.23 12.64 -19.05
CA GLY A 148 -18.13 13.58 -18.36
C GLY A 148 -18.27 13.36 -16.85
N TYR A 149 -17.67 12.28 -16.31
CA TYR A 149 -17.78 11.89 -14.91
C TYR A 149 -16.44 11.52 -14.25
N GLY A 150 -15.32 11.52 -14.98
CA GLY A 150 -14.03 11.08 -14.45
C GLY A 150 -12.83 11.51 -15.29
N ILE A 151 -11.66 11.59 -14.64
CA ILE A 151 -10.36 11.78 -15.29
C ILE A 151 -9.44 10.61 -14.93
N GLY A 152 -8.73 10.09 -15.93
CA GLY A 152 -7.74 9.04 -15.82
C GLY A 152 -6.40 9.50 -16.38
N THR A 153 -5.32 9.06 -15.76
CA THR A 153 -3.95 9.32 -16.22
C THR A 153 -3.09 8.11 -15.90
N VAL A 154 -2.31 7.63 -16.87
CA VAL A 154 -1.35 6.53 -16.74
C VAL A 154 -0.02 6.94 -17.34
#